data_AF-A0A388SQ16-F1
#
_entry.id   AF-A0A388SQ16-F1
#
_cell.length_a   1.000
_cell.length_b   1.000
_cell.length_c   1.000
_cell.angle_alpha   90.00
_cell.angle_beta   90.00
_cell.angle_gamma   90.00
#
_symmetry.space_group_name_H-M   'P 1'
#
loop_
_entity.id
_entity.type
_entity.pdbx_description
1 polymer ?
#
loop_
_entity_poly.entity_id
_entity_poly.type
_entity_poly.pdbx_seq_one_letter_code
_entity_poly.pdbx_strand_id
1 'polypeptide(L)'
;MEGAGMECKQCHVLREDGTFAGLPSTASCADCHSDVMGSDPEEARFVNEYVKTGKEVKWLVYQIQPDNVFFSHAAHSLDGCNQCHEFKESELCAQCHPDVANSDSAPTHFENKLTGYSKQTMKMWQCERCHANENHYGVTSSSNACFVCHK
;
A
#
# COMPACT_ATOMS: atom_id res chain seq x y z
N MET A 1 8.59 -3.23 10.78
CA MET A 1 7.99 -1.97 11.31
C MET A 1 7.49 -2.09 12.76
N GLU A 2 7.60 -3.25 13.42
CA GLU A 2 7.10 -3.46 14.81
C GLU A 2 7.87 -2.74 15.93
N GLY A 3 9.00 -2.09 15.64
CA GLY A 3 9.82 -1.43 16.68
C GLY A 3 9.40 -0.01 17.06
N ALA A 4 8.63 0.69 16.21
CA ALA A 4 8.33 2.12 16.38
C ALA A 4 6.86 2.43 16.72
N GLY A 5 5.99 1.41 16.77
CA GLY A 5 4.55 1.58 17.06
C GLY A 5 3.80 2.43 16.04
N MET A 6 4.24 2.45 14.77
CA MET A 6 3.57 3.19 13.70
C MET A 6 2.53 2.34 12.98
N GLU A 7 1.38 2.94 12.71
CA GLU A 7 0.25 2.36 11.97
C GLU A 7 0.44 2.53 10.45
N CYS A 8 -0.16 1.65 9.64
CA CYS A 8 0.04 1.68 8.18
C CYS A 8 -0.44 3.00 7.56
N LYS A 9 -1.58 3.52 8.07
CA LYS A 9 -2.21 4.78 7.66
C LYS A 9 -1.37 6.04 7.92
N GLN A 10 -0.33 5.97 8.76
CA GLN A 10 0.54 7.13 9.00
C GLN A 10 1.43 7.43 7.78
N CYS A 11 1.79 6.40 7.01
CA CYS A 11 2.57 6.55 5.79
C CYS A 11 1.71 6.38 4.53
N HIS A 12 0.68 5.53 4.59
CA HIS A 12 -0.20 5.25 3.45
C HIS A 12 -1.50 6.03 3.56
N VAL A 13 -1.51 7.21 2.95
CA VAL A 13 -2.67 8.11 3.00
C VAL A 13 -3.70 7.70 1.94
N LEU A 14 -4.96 7.65 2.37
CA LEU A 14 -6.12 7.38 1.53
C LEU A 14 -7.01 8.63 1.49
N ARG A 15 -7.65 8.90 0.36
CA ARG A 15 -8.73 9.90 0.27
C ARG A 15 -10.01 9.33 0.88
N GLU A 16 -10.99 10.19 1.12
CA GLU A 16 -12.29 9.81 1.69
C GLU A 16 -13.03 8.73 0.87
N ASP A 17 -12.86 8.74 -0.45
CA ASP A 17 -13.41 7.72 -1.36
C ASP A 17 -12.62 6.40 -1.40
N GLY A 18 -11.55 6.29 -0.60
CA GLY A 18 -10.66 5.14 -0.54
C GLY A 18 -9.62 5.07 -1.67
N THR A 19 -9.54 6.08 -2.54
CA THR A 19 -8.46 6.14 -3.53
C THR A 19 -7.13 6.43 -2.83
N PHE A 20 -6.06 5.84 -3.34
CA PHE A 20 -4.72 6.06 -2.79
C PHE A 20 -4.30 7.51 -3.01
N ALA A 21 -3.98 8.22 -1.92
CA ALA A 21 -3.59 9.63 -1.96
C ALA A 21 -2.09 9.82 -2.19
N GLY A 22 -1.28 8.84 -1.82
CA GLY A 22 0.16 8.84 -2.08
C GLY A 22 0.98 8.18 -0.98
N LEU A 23 2.28 8.19 -1.22
CA LEU A 23 3.32 7.78 -0.27
C LEU A 23 3.79 9.00 0.54
N PRO A 24 4.42 8.81 1.71
CA PRO A 24 4.80 9.94 2.56
C PRO A 24 5.86 10.80 1.87
N SER A 25 5.81 12.11 2.10
CA SER A 25 6.86 13.02 1.63
C SER A 25 8.11 12.90 2.50
N THR A 26 9.24 13.37 2.00
CA THR A 26 10.45 13.53 2.83
C THR A 26 10.17 14.40 4.05
N ALA A 27 9.30 15.42 3.92
CA ALA A 27 8.91 16.28 5.03
C ALA A 27 8.20 15.51 6.16
N SER A 28 7.31 14.57 5.83
CA SER A 28 6.66 13.72 6.85
C SER A 28 7.67 12.88 7.63
N CYS A 29 8.77 12.45 7.00
CA CYS A 29 9.86 11.77 7.71
C CYS A 29 10.66 12.74 8.58
N ALA A 30 10.84 13.99 8.11
CA ALA A 30 11.58 15.04 8.80
C ALA A 30 10.87 15.54 10.07
N ASP A 31 9.58 15.27 10.25
CA ASP A 31 8.84 15.58 11.50
C ASP A 31 9.52 14.93 12.72
N CYS A 32 10.11 13.74 12.54
CA CYS A 32 10.94 13.09 13.54
C CYS A 32 12.44 13.18 13.19
N HIS A 33 12.83 12.94 11.93
CA HIS A 33 14.22 12.92 11.47
C HIS A 33 14.67 14.27 10.89
N SER A 34 14.41 15.36 11.60
CA SER A 34 14.83 16.72 11.18
C SER A 34 16.36 16.90 11.18
N ASP A 35 17.04 16.13 12.02
CA ASP A 35 18.50 15.98 12.06
C ASP A 35 18.86 14.51 12.31
N VAL A 36 20.16 14.17 12.22
CA VAL A 36 20.65 12.82 12.49
C VAL A 36 20.50 12.52 13.99
N MET A 37 19.64 11.57 14.35
CA MET A 37 19.34 11.27 15.75
C MET A 37 20.12 10.06 16.28
N GLY A 38 20.48 9.11 15.40
CA GLY A 38 21.19 7.89 15.74
C GLY A 38 22.62 7.82 15.20
N SER A 39 23.19 6.62 15.26
CA SER A 39 24.51 6.29 14.71
C SER A 39 24.45 5.46 13.42
N ASP A 40 23.27 5.25 12.86
CA ASP A 40 23.10 4.50 11.63
C ASP A 40 23.61 5.34 10.44
N PRO A 41 24.60 4.86 9.67
CA PRO A 41 25.10 5.59 8.50
C PRO A 41 24.01 5.81 7.43
N GLU A 42 23.00 4.95 7.34
CA GLU A 42 21.91 5.09 6.39
C GLU A 42 20.94 6.22 6.80
N GLU A 43 20.68 6.38 8.10
CA GLU A 43 19.94 7.53 8.63
C GLU A 43 20.70 8.84 8.34
N ALA A 44 22.01 8.85 8.61
CA ALA A 44 22.84 10.01 8.35
C ALA A 44 22.84 10.38 6.86
N ARG A 45 22.88 9.38 5.96
CA ARG A 45 22.75 9.61 4.51
C ARG A 45 21.38 10.17 4.16
N PHE A 46 20.30 9.57 4.67
CA PHE A 46 18.94 10.02 4.41
C PHE A 46 18.74 11.50 4.81
N VAL A 47 19.12 11.87 6.04
CA VAL A 47 18.95 13.24 6.55
C VAL A 47 19.76 14.23 5.71
N ASN A 48 21.03 13.94 5.45
CA ASN A 48 21.90 14.88 4.75
C ASN A 48 21.56 15.03 3.25
N GLU A 49 21.15 13.95 2.58
CA GLU A 49 20.86 13.98 1.15
C GLU A 49 19.42 14.37 0.80
N TYR A 50 18.44 14.05 1.65
CA TYR A 50 17.02 14.24 1.37
C TYR A 50 16.42 15.33 2.26
N VAL A 51 16.49 15.19 3.58
CA VAL A 51 15.84 16.13 4.52
C VAL A 51 16.44 17.53 4.41
N LYS A 52 17.76 17.67 4.56
CA LYS A 52 18.44 18.98 4.55
C LYS A 52 18.40 19.69 3.19
N THR A 53 18.29 18.94 2.11
CA THR A 53 18.22 19.48 0.74
C THR A 53 16.79 19.75 0.28
N GLY A 54 15.78 19.26 1.02
CA GLY A 54 14.38 19.28 0.59
C GLY A 54 14.09 18.37 -0.60
N LYS A 55 14.95 17.38 -0.88
CA LYS A 55 14.78 16.44 -1.99
C LYS A 55 13.79 15.34 -1.60
N GLU A 56 12.80 15.11 -2.45
CA GLU A 56 11.83 14.03 -2.27
C GLU A 56 12.45 12.64 -2.51
N VAL A 57 12.09 11.68 -1.65
CA VAL A 57 12.39 10.26 -1.86
C VAL A 57 11.57 9.78 -3.05
N LYS A 58 12.26 9.20 -4.04
CA LYS A 58 11.62 8.56 -5.19
C LYS A 58 11.20 7.15 -4.82
N TRP A 59 10.08 7.03 -4.11
CA TRP A 59 9.57 5.74 -3.68
C TRP A 59 9.23 4.82 -4.86
N LEU A 60 9.59 3.55 -4.72
CA LEU A 60 9.15 2.50 -5.65
C LEU A 60 7.77 2.00 -5.23
N VAL A 61 6.83 1.97 -6.18
CA VAL A 61 5.47 1.48 -5.95
C VAL A 61 5.38 0.02 -6.39
N TYR A 62 5.03 -0.86 -5.46
CA TYR A 62 4.94 -2.30 -5.72
C TYR A 62 3.56 -2.73 -6.22
N GLN A 63 2.51 -2.03 -5.79
CA GLN A 63 1.12 -2.30 -6.15
C GLN A 63 0.52 -1.06 -6.80
N ILE A 64 0.34 -1.10 -8.12
CA ILE A 64 -0.34 -0.05 -8.88
C ILE A 64 -1.21 -0.72 -9.94
N GLN A 65 -2.51 -0.50 -9.88
CA GLN A 65 -3.43 -1.10 -10.85
C GLN A 65 -3.32 -0.37 -12.21
N PRO A 66 -3.65 -1.06 -13.32
CA PRO A 66 -3.74 -0.43 -14.62
C PRO A 66 -4.70 0.76 -14.65
N ASP A 67 -4.44 1.73 -15.53
CA ASP A 67 -5.20 3.00 -15.56
C ASP A 67 -6.70 2.81 -15.84
N ASN A 68 -7.06 1.71 -16.51
CA ASN A 68 -8.44 1.33 -16.79
C ASN A 68 -9.07 0.46 -15.68
N VAL A 69 -8.44 0.38 -14.50
CA VAL A 69 -8.92 -0.38 -13.34
C VAL A 69 -9.16 0.58 -12.17
N PHE A 70 -10.41 0.64 -11.72
CA PHE A 70 -10.82 1.31 -10.51
C PHE A 70 -10.73 0.36 -9.31
N PHE A 71 -10.13 0.84 -8.22
CA PHE A 71 -10.07 0.16 -6.93
C PHE A 71 -10.23 1.18 -5.80
N SER A 72 -11.00 0.83 -4.77
CA SER A 72 -11.19 1.64 -3.56
C SER A 72 -10.82 0.84 -2.31
N HIS A 73 -9.92 1.39 -1.49
CA HIS A 73 -9.61 0.86 -0.17
C HIS A 73 -10.77 1.05 0.81
N ALA A 74 -11.69 1.99 0.58
CA ALA A 74 -12.86 2.19 1.45
C ALA A 74 -13.81 0.98 1.38
N ALA A 75 -13.99 0.43 0.18
CA ALA A 75 -14.74 -0.80 -0.04
C ALA A 75 -14.09 -2.04 0.61
N HIS A 76 -12.78 -1.96 0.89
CA HIS A 76 -11.99 -3.01 1.52
C HIS A 76 -11.39 -2.54 2.87
N SER A 77 -12.13 -1.69 3.59
CA SER A 77 -11.69 -1.14 4.87
C SER A 77 -11.63 -2.22 5.94
N LEU A 78 -10.74 -2.06 6.93
CA LEU A 78 -10.60 -3.00 8.04
C LEU A 78 -11.93 -3.27 8.75
N ASP A 79 -12.65 -2.21 9.11
CA ASP A 79 -13.94 -2.30 9.78
C ASP A 79 -15.01 -2.99 8.92
N GLY A 80 -14.98 -2.78 7.60
CA GLY A 80 -15.87 -3.42 6.65
C GLY A 80 -15.59 -4.91 6.49
N CYS A 81 -14.32 -5.27 6.28
CA CYS A 81 -13.90 -6.67 6.21
C CYS A 81 -14.17 -7.40 7.53
N ASN A 82 -13.98 -6.74 8.67
CA ASN A 82 -14.18 -7.33 9.99
C ASN A 82 -15.66 -7.46 10.42
N GLN A 83 -16.61 -7.13 9.53
CA GLN A 83 -17.99 -7.60 9.70
C GLN A 83 -18.14 -9.11 9.49
N CYS A 84 -17.18 -9.73 8.79
CA CYS A 84 -17.19 -11.18 8.49
C CYS A 84 -15.85 -11.87 8.79
N HIS A 85 -14.76 -11.10 8.91
CA HIS A 85 -13.41 -11.58 9.19
C HIS A 85 -12.90 -11.06 10.54
N GLU A 86 -11.73 -11.55 10.97
CA GLU A 86 -11.02 -11.06 12.15
C GLU A 86 -9.58 -10.72 11.77
N PHE A 87 -9.40 -9.71 10.92
CA PHE A 87 -8.08 -9.26 10.50
C PHE A 87 -7.52 -8.18 11.42
N LYS A 88 -6.20 -8.21 11.63
CA LYS A 88 -5.40 -7.03 11.97
C LYS A 88 -5.13 -6.20 10.70
N GLU A 89 -4.77 -4.92 10.87
CA GLU A 89 -4.48 -4.03 9.73
C GLU A 89 -3.41 -4.63 8.79
N SER A 90 -2.31 -5.15 9.35
CA SER A 90 -1.24 -5.77 8.57
C SER A 90 -1.69 -7.04 7.84
N GLU A 91 -2.52 -7.87 8.47
CA GLU A 91 -3.05 -9.12 7.89
C GLU A 91 -3.99 -8.85 6.71
N LEU A 92 -4.83 -7.82 6.82
CA LEU A 92 -5.69 -7.37 5.71
C LEU A 92 -4.85 -6.82 4.56
N CYS A 93 -3.89 -5.94 4.85
CA CYS A 93 -2.99 -5.40 3.84
C CYS A 93 -2.26 -6.53 3.08
N ALA A 94 -1.78 -7.55 3.80
CA ALA A 94 -1.08 -8.71 3.24
C ALA A 94 -1.95 -9.62 2.36
N GLN A 95 -3.29 -9.47 2.36
CA GLN A 95 -4.14 -10.17 1.39
C GLN A 95 -3.92 -9.69 -0.04
N CYS A 96 -3.51 -8.42 -0.21
CA CYS A 96 -3.31 -7.77 -1.51
C CYS A 96 -1.87 -7.31 -1.75
N HIS A 97 -1.15 -6.94 -0.70
CA HIS A 97 0.23 -6.43 -0.76
C HIS A 97 1.23 -7.51 -0.34
N PRO A 98 2.51 -7.39 -0.74
CA PRO A 98 3.58 -8.13 -0.08
C PRO A 98 3.52 -7.89 1.43
N ASP A 99 3.82 -8.92 2.23
CA ASP A 99 3.86 -8.83 3.68
C ASP A 99 5.10 -8.04 4.14
N VAL A 100 5.00 -6.71 4.05
CA VAL A 100 6.03 -5.77 4.47
C VAL A 100 6.03 -5.55 5.98
N ALA A 101 4.95 -5.90 6.67
CA ALA A 101 4.86 -5.77 8.13
C ALA A 101 5.85 -6.72 8.81
N ASN A 102 5.91 -7.96 8.32
CA ASN A 102 6.78 -9.03 8.82
C ASN A 102 8.11 -9.17 8.04
N SER A 103 8.53 -8.11 7.32
CA SER A 103 9.79 -8.11 6.58
C SER A 103 10.76 -7.06 7.10
N ASP A 104 12.00 -7.48 7.34
CA ASP A 104 13.10 -6.59 7.74
C ASP A 104 13.80 -5.92 6.55
N SER A 105 13.46 -6.33 5.33
CA SER A 105 14.09 -5.85 4.11
C SER A 105 13.06 -5.52 3.04
N ALA A 106 13.27 -4.41 2.33
CA ALA A 106 12.40 -4.05 1.21
C ALA A 106 12.41 -5.17 0.14
N PRO A 107 11.23 -5.63 -0.33
CA PRO A 107 11.16 -6.61 -1.41
C PRO A 107 11.86 -6.11 -2.68
N THR A 108 12.42 -7.02 -3.48
CA THR A 108 12.95 -6.64 -4.80
C THR A 108 11.82 -6.13 -5.70
N HIS A 109 11.99 -4.92 -6.24
CA HIS A 109 11.07 -4.33 -7.19
C HIS A 109 11.37 -4.83 -8.61
N PHE A 110 10.32 -5.25 -9.32
CA PHE A 110 10.42 -5.67 -10.71
C PHE A 110 9.43 -4.85 -11.52
N GLU A 111 9.92 -4.15 -12.53
CA GLU A 111 9.10 -3.32 -13.41
C GLU A 111 9.07 -3.89 -14.83
N ASN A 112 7.88 -3.93 -15.42
CA ASN A 112 7.76 -4.26 -16.83
C ASN A 112 8.20 -3.07 -17.68
N LYS A 113 9.27 -3.25 -18.47
CA LYS A 113 9.87 -2.16 -19.29
C LYS A 113 8.93 -1.52 -20.32
N LEU A 114 7.88 -2.21 -20.75
CA LEU A 114 6.94 -1.69 -21.77
C LEU A 114 5.78 -0.91 -21.14
N THR A 115 5.30 -1.38 -19.99
CA THR A 115 4.07 -0.86 -19.36
C THR A 115 4.33 -0.02 -18.13
N GLY A 116 5.52 -0.10 -17.53
CA GLY A 116 5.86 0.55 -16.26
C GLY A 116 5.23 -0.10 -15.03
N TYR A 117 4.35 -1.10 -15.19
CA TYR A 117 3.71 -1.75 -14.05
C TYR A 117 4.63 -2.73 -13.34
N SER A 118 4.52 -2.75 -12.01
CA SER A 118 5.23 -3.68 -11.15
C SER A 118 4.76 -5.13 -11.41
N LYS A 119 5.68 -6.10 -11.30
CA LYS A 119 5.35 -7.54 -11.34
C LYS A 119 4.35 -7.91 -10.24
N GLN A 120 4.46 -7.27 -9.08
CA GLN A 120 3.61 -7.50 -7.92
C GLN A 120 2.19 -6.95 -8.07
N THR A 121 1.95 -6.08 -9.07
CA THR A 121 0.60 -5.57 -9.41
C THR A 121 -0.42 -6.70 -9.44
N MET A 122 -1.43 -6.58 -8.59
CA MET A 122 -2.57 -7.48 -8.52
C MET A 122 -3.16 -7.75 -9.91
N LYS A 123 -3.42 -9.03 -10.19
CA LYS A 123 -4.04 -9.46 -11.44
C LYS A 123 -5.54 -9.59 -11.27
N MET A 124 -6.26 -9.48 -12.38
CA MET A 124 -7.72 -9.65 -12.45
C MET A 124 -8.21 -10.87 -11.66
N TRP A 125 -7.59 -12.03 -11.88
CA TRP A 125 -7.96 -13.27 -11.18
C TRP A 125 -7.83 -13.19 -9.65
N GLN A 126 -6.94 -12.35 -9.12
CA GLN A 126 -6.75 -12.21 -7.67
C GLN A 126 -7.93 -11.45 -7.05
N CYS A 127 -8.45 -10.44 -7.74
CA CYS A 127 -9.68 -9.74 -7.36
C CYS A 127 -10.88 -10.67 -7.53
N GLU A 128 -10.98 -11.32 -8.69
CA GLU A 128 -12.09 -12.21 -9.03
C GLU A 128 -12.20 -13.39 -8.07
N ARG A 129 -11.09 -13.90 -7.54
CA ARG A 129 -11.10 -15.02 -6.58
C ARG A 129 -11.93 -14.71 -5.34
N CYS A 130 -11.82 -13.50 -4.79
CA CYS A 130 -12.62 -13.10 -3.63
C CYS A 130 -14.07 -12.81 -4.04
N HIS A 131 -14.28 -12.07 -5.13
CA HIS A 131 -15.62 -11.74 -5.63
C HIS A 131 -16.42 -12.94 -6.15
N ALA A 132 -15.75 -14.02 -6.58
CA ALA A 132 -16.37 -15.28 -6.99
C ALA A 132 -16.67 -16.21 -5.81
N ASN A 133 -16.14 -15.92 -4.60
CA ASN A 133 -16.44 -16.71 -3.43
C ASN A 133 -17.91 -16.49 -3.03
N GLU A 134 -18.72 -17.55 -3.01
CA GLU A 134 -20.15 -17.47 -2.73
C GLU A 134 -20.46 -16.79 -1.38
N ASN A 135 -19.63 -17.01 -0.36
CA ASN A 135 -19.80 -16.39 0.95
C ASN A 135 -19.48 -14.89 0.94
N HIS A 136 -18.55 -14.45 0.08
CA HIS A 136 -18.22 -13.04 -0.07
C HIS A 136 -19.21 -12.33 -0.99
N TYR A 137 -19.52 -12.91 -2.13
CA TYR A 137 -20.52 -12.41 -3.07
C TYR A 137 -21.91 -12.30 -2.42
N GLY A 138 -22.32 -13.34 -1.68
CA GLY A 138 -23.64 -13.39 -1.05
C GLY A 138 -23.89 -12.28 -0.02
N VAL A 139 -22.84 -11.73 0.59
CA VAL A 139 -22.95 -10.65 1.58
C VAL A 139 -22.63 -9.27 1.02
N THR A 140 -21.70 -9.17 0.07
CA THR A 140 -21.24 -7.88 -0.48
C THR A 140 -21.86 -7.51 -1.82
N SER A 141 -22.44 -8.47 -2.53
CA SER A 141 -22.84 -8.34 -3.95
C SER A 141 -21.69 -7.90 -4.87
N SER A 142 -20.44 -8.20 -4.51
CA SER A 142 -19.24 -7.87 -5.29
C SER A 142 -19.18 -8.69 -6.60
N SER A 143 -19.80 -8.18 -7.65
CA SER A 143 -19.86 -8.84 -8.95
C SER A 143 -18.53 -8.77 -9.71
N ASN A 144 -18.23 -9.81 -10.49
CA ASN A 144 -17.15 -9.83 -11.49
C ASN A 144 -17.56 -9.24 -12.84
N ALA A 145 -18.69 -8.51 -12.92
CA ALA A 145 -19.05 -7.81 -14.13
C ALA A 145 -17.99 -6.75 -14.49
N CYS A 146 -17.61 -6.67 -15.75
CA CYS A 146 -16.47 -5.86 -16.19
C CYS A 146 -16.52 -4.40 -15.73
N PHE A 147 -17.71 -3.78 -15.74
CA PHE A 147 -17.92 -2.38 -15.37
C PHE A 147 -17.80 -2.08 -13.86
N VAL A 148 -17.68 -3.12 -13.01
CA VAL A 148 -17.43 -2.96 -11.58
C VAL A 148 -15.99 -2.49 -11.37
N CYS A 149 -15.03 -3.09 -12.09
CA CYS A 149 -13.61 -2.80 -11.96
C CYS A 149 -13.10 -1.89 -13.07
N HIS A 150 -13.69 -1.90 -14.26
CA HIS A 150 -13.19 -1.13 -15.40
C HIS A 150 -14.03 0.12 -15.67
N LYS A 151 -13.35 1.26 -15.76
CA LYS A 151 -13.91 2.59 -16.05
C LYS A 151 -13.18 3.24 -17.21
#